data_AF-A0A6J3LEW3-F1
#
_entry.id   AF-A0A6J3LEW3-F1
#
_cell.length_a   1.000
_cell.length_b   1.000
_cell.length_c   1.000
_cell.angle_alpha   90.00
_cell.angle_beta   90.00
_cell.angle_gamma   90.00
#
_symmetry.space_group_name_H-M   'P 1'
#
loop_
_entity.id
_entity.type
_entity.pdbx_description
1 polymer ?
#
loop_
_entity_poly.entity_id
_entity_poly.type
_entity_poly.pdbx_seq_one_letter_code
_entity_poly.pdbx_strand_id
1 'polypeptide(L)'
;MGFLAGVATAFTGSFWQFTLCRFFVGFAFDNCFTMMYILVLEYVGPKWRTFVANMSIAIFFTFATCILPWIAYYLADRRMTCIVTSVPLVLAVGTPWLIPESARWLVSQGQIDRAIKILGKFERINGTKVPDDIYRRFR
;
A
#
# COMPACT_ATOMS: atom_id res chain seq x y z
N MET A 1 -5.37 -5.28 -11.63
CA MET A 1 -4.52 -6.03 -12.58
C MET A 1 -3.77 -7.20 -11.93
N GLY A 2 -3.04 -7.00 -10.82
CA GLY A 2 -2.29 -8.09 -10.17
C GLY A 2 -3.12 -9.31 -9.74
N PHE A 3 -4.32 -9.12 -9.20
CA PHE A 3 -5.20 -10.25 -8.81
C PHE A 3 -5.63 -11.12 -9.99
N LEU A 4 -6.05 -10.52 -11.11
CA LEU A 4 -6.44 -11.23 -12.33
C LEU A 4 -5.28 -12.01 -12.93
N ALA A 5 -4.07 -11.42 -12.92
CA ALA A 5 -2.86 -12.10 -13.37
C ALA A 5 -2.43 -13.23 -12.42
N GLY A 6 -2.62 -13.09 -11.11
CA GLY A 6 -2.37 -14.14 -10.12
C GLY A 6 -3.31 -15.35 -10.30
N VAL A 7 -4.60 -15.11 -10.54
CA VAL A 7 -5.57 -16.16 -10.86
C VAL A 7 -5.28 -16.80 -12.22
N ALA A 8 -4.91 -16.00 -13.24
CA ALA A 8 -4.51 -16.53 -14.55
C ALA A 8 -3.29 -17.44 -14.45
N THR A 9 -2.32 -17.10 -13.60
CA THR A 9 -1.11 -17.93 -13.34
C THR A 9 -1.46 -19.33 -12.79
N ALA A 10 -2.60 -19.50 -12.12
CA ALA A 10 -3.02 -20.80 -11.60
C ALA A 10 -3.48 -21.78 -12.70
N PHE A 11 -3.86 -21.27 -13.88
CA PHE A 11 -4.38 -22.04 -15.01
C PHE A 11 -3.40 -22.16 -16.18
N THR A 12 -2.19 -21.59 -16.10
CA THR A 12 -1.22 -21.64 -17.20
C THR A 12 -0.46 -22.95 -17.24
N GLY A 13 -0.55 -23.66 -18.37
CA GLY A 13 0.20 -24.90 -18.64
C GLY A 13 1.56 -24.67 -19.30
N SER A 14 1.90 -23.42 -19.68
CA SER A 14 3.11 -23.07 -20.43
C SER A 14 3.95 -22.03 -19.70
N PHE A 15 5.28 -22.22 -19.73
CA PHE A 15 6.28 -21.37 -19.08
C PHE A 15 6.16 -19.89 -19.48
N TRP A 16 5.91 -19.60 -20.76
CA TRP A 16 5.80 -18.22 -21.26
C TRP A 16 4.59 -17.47 -20.70
N GLN A 17 3.44 -18.14 -20.58
CA GLN A 17 2.23 -17.55 -20.01
C GLN A 17 2.39 -17.31 -18.51
N PHE A 18 3.07 -18.21 -17.79
CA PHE A 18 3.44 -18.01 -16.39
C PHE A 18 4.32 -16.76 -16.20
N THR A 19 5.36 -16.61 -17.02
CA THR A 19 6.29 -15.46 -16.93
C THR A 19 5.59 -14.14 -17.20
N LEU A 20 4.73 -14.06 -18.22
CA LEU A 20 3.97 -12.84 -18.53
C LEU A 20 3.01 -12.48 -17.39
N CYS A 21 2.28 -13.44 -16.83
CA CYS A 21 1.41 -13.17 -15.69
C CYS A 21 2.21 -12.69 -14.48
N ARG A 22 3.34 -13.32 -14.18
CA ARG A 22 4.22 -12.93 -13.08
C ARG A 22 4.80 -11.52 -13.25
N PHE A 23 5.12 -11.13 -14.48
CA PHE A 23 5.56 -9.77 -14.83
C PHE A 23 4.49 -8.73 -14.47
N PHE A 24 3.24 -8.92 -14.90
CA PHE A 24 2.14 -8.00 -14.56
C PHE A 24 1.82 -7.98 -13.06
N VAL A 25 1.93 -9.12 -12.38
CA VAL A 25 1.79 -9.18 -10.92
C VAL A 25 2.89 -8.35 -10.24
N GLY A 26 4.15 -8.51 -10.66
CA GLY A 26 5.28 -7.75 -10.13
C GLY A 26 5.14 -6.24 -10.38
N PHE A 27 4.77 -5.85 -11.60
CA PHE A 27 4.52 -4.46 -11.95
C PHE A 27 3.40 -3.84 -11.10
N ALA A 28 2.28 -4.56 -10.92
CA ALA A 28 1.20 -4.08 -10.07
C ALA A 28 1.63 -3.96 -8.60
N PHE A 29 2.41 -4.92 -8.09
CA PHE A 29 2.91 -4.91 -6.72
C PHE A 29 3.82 -3.70 -6.45
N ASP A 30 4.76 -3.42 -7.34
CA ASP A 30 5.71 -2.30 -7.19
C ASP A 30 5.00 -0.94 -7.18
N ASN A 31 4.02 -0.76 -8.07
CA ASN A 31 3.20 0.46 -8.11
C ASN A 31 2.38 0.65 -6.83
N CYS A 32 1.72 -0.43 -6.35
CA CYS A 32 0.97 -0.38 -5.09
C CYS A 32 1.86 -0.08 -3.89
N PHE A 33 3.03 -0.73 -3.82
CA PHE A 33 3.99 -0.53 -2.74
C PHE A 33 4.51 0.91 -2.71
N THR A 34 4.93 1.44 -3.86
CA THR A 34 5.44 2.82 -3.97
C THR A 34 4.37 3.85 -3.61
N MET A 35 3.14 3.69 -4.09
CA MET A 35 2.04 4.60 -3.78
C MET A 35 1.73 4.63 -2.28
N MET A 36 1.63 3.46 -1.65
CA MET A 36 1.36 3.34 -0.22
C MET A 36 2.50 3.92 0.63
N TYR A 37 3.75 3.68 0.22
CA TYR A 37 4.93 4.25 0.86
C TYR A 37 4.91 5.77 0.85
N ILE A 38 4.57 6.39 -0.29
CA ILE A 38 4.47 7.86 -0.40
C ILE A 38 3.38 8.39 0.54
N LEU A 39 2.21 7.76 0.59
CA LEU A 39 1.11 8.15 1.48
C LEU A 39 1.53 8.14 2.96
N VAL A 40 2.18 7.06 3.42
CA VAL A 40 2.64 6.96 4.80
C VAL A 40 3.64 8.09 5.12
N LEU A 41 4.57 8.35 4.20
CA LEU A 41 5.57 9.41 4.40
C LEU A 41 5.00 10.82 4.33
N GLU A 42 3.84 11.01 3.72
CA GLU A 42 3.15 12.30 3.70
C GLU A 42 2.58 12.65 5.08
N TYR A 43 2.06 11.66 5.80
CA TYR A 43 1.48 11.84 7.13
C TYR A 43 2.50 11.79 8.27
N VAL A 44 3.71 11.29 8.02
CA VAL A 44 4.79 11.24 9.01
C VAL A 44 5.61 12.53 8.96
N GLY A 45 5.79 13.16 10.13
CA GLY A 45 6.60 14.37 10.26
C GLY A 45 8.07 14.17 9.84
N PRO A 46 8.77 15.22 9.35
CA PRO A 46 10.13 15.11 8.81
C PRO A 46 11.15 14.46 9.75
N LYS A 47 10.98 14.65 11.07
CA LYS A 47 11.86 14.08 12.10
C LYS A 47 11.81 12.56 12.18
N TRP A 48 10.65 11.95 11.91
CA TRP A 48 10.42 10.51 12.04
C TRP A 48 10.33 9.80 10.69
N ARG A 49 10.36 10.54 9.58
CA ARG A 49 10.13 10.04 8.23
C ARG A 49 11.08 8.90 7.85
N THR A 50 12.38 9.06 8.07
CA THR A 50 13.38 8.02 7.75
C THR A 50 13.23 6.79 8.64
N PHE A 51 12.94 7.00 9.93
CA PHE A 51 12.75 5.91 10.88
C PHE A 51 11.52 5.09 10.52
N VAL A 52 10.37 5.72 10.31
CA VAL A 52 9.12 5.02 9.95
C VAL A 52 9.25 4.36 8.58
N ALA A 53 9.86 5.02 7.59
CA ALA A 53 10.14 4.43 6.28
C ALA A 53 10.92 3.12 6.40
N ASN A 54 12.10 3.18 7.04
CA ASN A 54 13.05 2.08 6.99
C ASN A 54 12.66 0.97 7.97
N MET A 55 12.17 1.33 9.16
CA MET A 55 11.78 0.37 10.19
C MET A 55 10.53 -0.41 9.77
N SER A 56 9.52 0.25 9.19
CA SER A 56 8.31 -0.46 8.74
C SER A 56 8.66 -1.48 7.66
N ILE A 57 9.39 -1.07 6.62
CA ILE A 57 9.82 -1.98 5.55
C ILE A 57 10.64 -3.13 6.13
N ALA A 58 11.62 -2.85 7.00
CA ALA A 58 12.46 -3.89 7.57
C ALA A 58 11.67 -4.92 8.37
N ILE A 59 10.73 -4.49 9.22
CA ILE A 59 9.91 -5.40 10.04
C ILE A 59 8.98 -6.22 9.15
N PHE A 60 8.22 -5.57 8.25
CA PHE A 60 7.27 -6.27 7.39
C PHE A 60 7.98 -7.22 6.42
N PHE A 61 9.10 -6.81 5.83
CA PHE A 61 9.88 -7.63 4.92
C PHE A 61 10.48 -8.83 5.65
N THR A 62 11.14 -8.60 6.79
CA THR A 62 11.74 -9.68 7.58
C THR A 62 10.67 -10.70 7.99
N PHE A 63 9.56 -10.24 8.55
CA PHE A 63 8.46 -11.10 8.97
C PHE A 63 7.87 -11.91 7.81
N ALA A 64 7.63 -11.25 6.66
CA ALA A 64 7.14 -11.92 5.46
C ALA A 64 8.13 -12.97 4.96
N THR A 65 9.42 -12.65 4.87
CA THR A 65 10.45 -13.59 4.40
C THR A 65 10.69 -14.75 5.36
N CYS A 66 10.52 -14.54 6.66
CA CYS A 66 10.65 -15.59 7.66
C CYS A 66 9.47 -16.56 7.60
N ILE A 67 8.24 -16.07 7.37
CA ILE A 67 7.02 -16.90 7.37
C ILE A 67 6.80 -17.61 6.03
N LEU A 68 7.19 -16.99 4.91
CA LEU A 68 7.02 -17.55 3.57
C LEU A 68 7.53 -19.00 3.40
N PRO A 69 8.73 -19.39 3.86
CA PRO A 69 9.21 -20.77 3.74
C PRO A 69 8.39 -21.76 4.58
N TRP A 70 7.88 -21.36 5.74
CA TRP A 70 7.01 -22.22 6.55
C TRP A 70 5.70 -22.48 5.84
N ILE A 71 5.07 -21.44 5.28
CA ILE A 71 3.85 -21.58 4.49
C ILE A 71 4.10 -22.48 3.27
N ALA A 72 5.22 -22.27 2.57
CA ALA A 72 5.58 -23.08 1.40
C ALA A 72 5.80 -24.56 1.77
N TYR A 73 6.39 -24.83 2.94
CA TYR A 73 6.59 -26.18 3.45
C TYR A 73 5.27 -26.89 3.77
N TYR A 74 4.33 -26.20 4.43
CA TYR A 74 3.02 -26.77 4.79
C TYR A 74 2.09 -26.96 3.59
N LEU A 75 2.13 -26.04 2.61
CA LEU A 75 1.20 -26.08 1.49
C LEU A 75 1.63 -27.05 0.38
N ALA A 76 2.94 -27.34 0.22
CA ALA A 76 3.54 -28.31 -0.72
C ALA A 76 3.02 -28.30 -2.19
N ASP A 77 2.14 -27.36 -2.55
CA ASP A 77 1.49 -27.21 -3.84
C ASP A 77 1.80 -25.80 -4.37
N ARG A 78 2.38 -25.75 -5.57
CA ARG A 78 2.77 -24.51 -6.25
C ARG A 78 1.58 -23.58 -6.47
N ARG A 79 0.37 -24.12 -6.63
CA ARG A 79 -0.85 -23.34 -6.85
C ARG A 79 -1.29 -22.63 -5.58
N MET A 80 -1.29 -23.34 -4.45
CA MET A 80 -1.67 -22.73 -3.16
C MET A 80 -0.68 -21.65 -2.73
N THR A 81 0.63 -21.84 -2.96
CA THR A 81 1.63 -20.79 -2.68
C THR A 81 1.42 -19.54 -3.54
N CYS A 82 1.01 -19.69 -4.81
CA CYS A 82 0.63 -18.56 -5.67
C CYS A 82 -0.63 -17.84 -5.16
N ILE A 83 -1.62 -18.59 -4.66
CA ILE A 83 -2.84 -17.99 -4.08
C ILE A 83 -2.51 -17.23 -2.79
N VAL A 84 -1.75 -17.83 -1.87
CA VAL A 84 -1.38 -17.18 -0.60
C VAL A 84 -0.57 -15.91 -0.83
N THR A 85 0.35 -15.90 -1.79
CA THR A 85 1.08 -14.67 -2.17
C THR A 85 0.21 -13.62 -2.85
N SER A 86 -0.96 -13.99 -3.36
CA SER A 86 -1.95 -13.08 -3.92
C SER A 86 -2.88 -12.46 -2.85
N VAL A 87 -2.99 -13.06 -1.67
CA VAL A 87 -3.85 -12.56 -0.57
C VAL A 87 -3.43 -11.17 -0.06
N PRO A 88 -2.13 -10.87 0.20
CA PRO A 88 -1.69 -9.53 0.58
C PRO A 88 -2.04 -8.47 -0.47
N LEU A 89 -1.95 -8.83 -1.75
CA LEU A 89 -2.33 -7.95 -2.86
C LEU A 89 -3.84 -7.63 -2.85
N VAL A 90 -4.70 -8.59 -2.48
CA VAL A 90 -6.15 -8.35 -2.35
C VAL A 90 -6.45 -7.45 -1.16
N LEU A 91 -5.79 -7.66 -0.01
CA LEU A 91 -5.93 -6.77 1.14
C LEU A 91 -5.50 -5.34 0.79
N ALA A 92 -4.44 -5.16 0.00
CA ALA A 92 -3.99 -3.87 -0.50
C ALA A 92 -4.99 -3.19 -1.47
N VAL A 93 -5.91 -3.94 -2.10
CA VAL A 93 -7.00 -3.34 -2.90
C VAL A 93 -8.12 -2.81 -1.99
N GLY A 94 -8.26 -3.34 -0.78
CA GLY A 94 -9.24 -2.88 0.21
C GLY A 94 -8.78 -1.67 1.05
N THR A 95 -7.48 -1.37 1.06
CA THR A 95 -6.94 -0.23 1.82
C THR A 95 -7.46 1.17 1.42
N PRO A 96 -7.88 1.47 0.17
CA PRO A 96 -8.44 2.78 -0.17
C PRO A 96 -9.73 3.12 0.60
N TRP A 97 -10.43 2.10 1.11
CA TRP A 97 -11.63 2.31 1.91
C TRP A 97 -11.32 2.69 3.37
N LEU A 98 -10.15 2.28 3.85
CA LEU A 98 -9.75 2.49 5.25
C LEU A 98 -8.84 3.73 5.41
N ILE A 99 -8.07 4.06 4.37
CA ILE A 99 -7.02 5.09 4.42
C ILE A 99 -7.50 6.34 3.65
N PRO A 100 -7.47 7.53 4.28
CA PRO A 100 -7.82 8.76 3.59
C PRO A 100 -6.82 9.06 2.47
N GLU A 101 -7.34 9.58 1.36
CA GLU A 101 -6.54 9.98 0.20
C GLU A 101 -5.51 11.06 0.56
N SER A 102 -4.43 11.18 -0.21
CA SER A 102 -3.36 12.16 0.00
C SER A 102 -3.91 13.59 0.10
N ALA A 103 -3.67 14.26 1.23
CA ALA A 103 -4.11 15.63 1.45
C ALA A 103 -3.43 16.59 0.45
N ARG A 104 -2.16 16.38 0.12
CA ARG A 104 -1.42 17.16 -0.89
C ARG A 104 -1.95 16.94 -2.30
N TRP A 105 -2.31 15.70 -2.64
CA TRP A 105 -2.94 15.42 -3.93
C TRP A 105 -4.28 16.12 -4.06
N LEU A 106 -5.13 16.06 -3.02
CA LEU A 106 -6.41 16.76 -3.00
C LEU A 106 -6.25 18.28 -3.16
N VAL A 107 -5.25 18.88 -2.51
CA VAL A 107 -4.93 20.30 -2.69
C VAL A 107 -4.47 20.58 -4.12
N SER A 108 -3.62 19.73 -4.71
CA SER A 108 -3.18 19.89 -6.11
C SER A 108 -4.31 19.73 -7.13
N GLN A 109 -5.38 19.00 -6.79
CA GLN A 109 -6.58 18.83 -7.61
C GLN A 109 -7.63 19.92 -7.36
N GLY A 110 -7.33 20.93 -6.52
CA GLY A 110 -8.27 22.00 -6.15
C GLY A 110 -9.40 21.55 -5.20
N GLN A 111 -9.36 20.33 -4.66
CA GLN A 111 -10.35 19.80 -3.72
C GLN A 111 -9.99 20.14 -2.27
N ILE A 112 -9.89 21.43 -1.97
CA ILE A 112 -9.33 21.94 -0.72
C ILE A 112 -10.24 21.62 0.47
N ASP A 113 -11.57 21.68 0.31
CA ASP A 113 -12.52 21.30 1.37
C ASP A 113 -12.36 19.85 1.85
N ARG A 114 -12.04 18.92 0.93
CA ARG A 114 -11.79 17.51 1.28
C ARG A 114 -10.48 17.35 2.04
N ALA A 115 -9.43 18.07 1.61
CA ALA A 115 -8.15 18.07 2.31
C ALA A 115 -8.30 18.60 3.75
N ILE A 116 -9.05 19.69 3.95
CA ILE A 116 -9.33 20.27 5.28
C ILE A 116 -10.11 19.28 6.15
N LYS A 117 -11.12 18.59 5.61
CA LYS A 117 -11.88 17.58 6.36
C LYS A 117 -11.01 16.41 6.84
N ILE A 118 -10.07 15.97 6.01
CA ILE A 118 -9.11 14.91 6.36
C ILE A 118 -8.15 15.41 7.45
N LEU A 119 -7.58 16.61 7.27
CA LEU A 119 -6.69 17.23 8.27
C LEU A 119 -7.38 17.42 9.62
N GLY A 120 -8.63 17.90 9.65
CA GLY A 120 -9.42 18.03 10.87
C GLY A 120 -9.67 16.71 11.60
N LYS A 121 -9.76 15.58 10.88
CA LYS A 121 -9.82 14.24 11.48
C LYS A 121 -8.49 13.88 12.14
N PHE A 122 -7.36 14.18 11.50
CA PHE A 122 -6.03 13.98 12.06
C PHE A 122 -5.74 14.87 13.26
N GLU A 123 -6.19 16.13 13.24
CA GLU A 123 -6.09 17.05 14.39
C GLU A 123 -6.80 16.50 15.62
N ARG A 124 -8.00 15.93 15.44
CA ARG A 124 -8.77 15.32 16.53
C ARG A 124 -8.10 14.06 17.10
N ILE A 125 -7.41 13.29 16.26
CA ILE A 125 -6.68 12.08 16.66
C ILE A 125 -5.35 12.44 17.36
N ASN A 126 -4.61 13.41 16.81
CA ASN A 126 -3.31 13.84 17.32
C ASN A 126 -3.40 14.88 18.45
N GLY A 127 -4.59 15.38 18.78
CA GLY A 127 -4.81 16.38 19.83
C GLY A 127 -4.14 17.73 19.55
N THR A 128 -3.81 18.02 18.29
CA THR A 128 -3.11 19.24 17.86
C THR A 128 -4.06 20.12 17.06
N LYS A 129 -4.05 21.44 17.34
CA LYS A 129 -4.78 22.44 16.56
C LYS A 129 -3.82 23.17 15.62
N VAL A 130 -4.04 23.04 14.33
CA VAL A 130 -3.45 23.84 13.28
C VAL A 130 -4.20 25.18 13.24
N PRO A 131 -3.49 26.32 13.27
CA PRO A 131 -4.14 27.63 13.27
C PRO A 131 -4.98 27.86 12.00
N ASP A 132 -6.18 28.39 12.18
CA ASP A 132 -7.17 28.64 11.11
C ASP A 132 -6.65 29.56 9.98
N ASP A 133 -5.65 30.39 10.28
CA ASP A 133 -4.95 31.22 9.29
C ASP A 133 -4.26 30.40 8.19
N ILE A 134 -3.80 29.19 8.51
CA ILE A 134 -3.20 28.30 7.50
C ILE A 134 -4.28 27.79 6.55
N TYR A 135 -5.44 27.42 7.08
CA TYR A 135 -6.58 26.94 6.26
C TYR A 135 -7.12 28.05 5.33
N ARG A 136 -7.13 29.30 5.78
CA ARG A 136 -7.51 30.46 4.95
C ARG A 136 -6.52 30.75 3.83
N ARG A 137 -5.24 30.45 4.02
CA ARG A 137 -4.18 30.68 3.01
C ARG A 137 -4.19 29.66 1.87
N PHE A 138 -4.86 28.52 2.05
CA PHE A 138 -5.06 27.53 1.00
C PHE A 138 -6.27 27.82 0.12
N ARG A 139 -7.19 28.72 0.52
CA ARG A 139 -8.37 29.10 -0.27
C ARG A 139 -8.05 30.26 -1.22
#